data_AF-A0A962QAH4-F1
#
_entry.id   AF-A0A962QAH4-F1
#
_cell.length_a   1.000
_cell.length_b   1.000
_cell.length_c   1.000
_cell.angle_alpha   90.00
_cell.angle_beta   90.00
_cell.angle_gamma   90.00
#
_symmetry.space_group_name_H-M   'P 1'
#
loop_
_entity.id
_entity.type
_entity.pdbx_description
1 polymer ?
#
loop_
_entity_poly.entity_id
_entity_poly.type
_entity_poly.pdbx_seq_one_letter_code
_entity_poly.pdbx_strand_id
1 'polypeptide(L)'
;MAKIFCEPNEIRKNWQFIKELEPSNKTRRILALCLLCNREYNISLGSFRSKYNSFCCKSCCKVNKINPININDVFGRLTVIDSYLKDSKTYFVCQCECGNITNSIGFTLKNGTAKSCGCLSAENSSARWKNRTGDKNHMWRGGIAKYDSDRAKVRLQINPLIYSRDNKQCQVCNNKTCNFNVHHIYDFANYIELRELECNCILLCENCHREFHKVYLPYETNTLQNLESFFNFKYKYREELLKNYSEYYGI
;
A
#
# COMPACT_ATOMS: atom_id res chain seq x y z
N MET A 1 -74.12 8.36 9.67
CA MET A 1 -72.86 7.76 10.17
C MET A 1 -71.82 7.83 9.06
N ALA A 2 -70.79 8.69 9.21
CA ALA A 2 -69.85 8.97 8.13
C ALA A 2 -68.95 7.74 7.83
N LYS A 3 -69.03 7.22 6.60
CA LYS A 3 -68.03 6.29 6.04
C LYS A 3 -66.74 7.08 5.84
N ILE A 4 -65.84 7.04 6.82
CA ILE A 4 -64.49 7.59 6.63
C ILE A 4 -63.73 6.60 5.72
N PHE A 5 -63.70 6.88 4.41
CA PHE A 5 -62.75 6.27 3.48
C PHE A 5 -61.36 6.90 3.70
N CYS A 6 -60.29 6.11 3.65
CA CYS A 6 -58.95 6.70 3.51
C CYS A 6 -58.75 7.05 2.04
N GLU A 7 -58.14 8.19 1.74
CA GLU A 7 -57.88 8.57 0.35
C GLU A 7 -56.71 7.75 -0.24
N PRO A 8 -56.72 7.42 -1.54
CA PRO A 8 -55.56 6.82 -2.20
C PRO A 8 -54.31 7.67 -1.96
N ASN A 9 -53.21 7.05 -1.54
CA ASN A 9 -51.97 7.72 -1.15
C ASN A 9 -52.03 8.61 0.11
N GLU A 10 -53.10 8.53 0.92
CA GLU A 10 -53.13 9.23 2.20
C GLU A 10 -51.92 8.83 3.06
N ILE A 11 -51.15 9.83 3.51
CA ILE A 11 -49.97 9.62 4.35
C ILE A 11 -50.32 9.93 5.80
N ARG A 12 -50.01 8.99 6.70
CA ARG A 12 -50.08 9.19 8.15
C ARG A 12 -48.80 8.72 8.80
N LYS A 13 -48.06 9.65 9.42
CA LYS A 13 -46.72 9.38 9.98
C LYS A 13 -45.81 8.77 8.89
N ASN A 14 -45.23 7.59 9.10
CA ASN A 14 -44.41 6.90 8.10
C ASN A 14 -45.17 5.80 7.33
N TRP A 15 -46.48 5.93 7.20
CA TRP A 15 -47.31 5.02 6.42
C TRP A 15 -48.00 5.77 5.28
N GLN A 16 -47.96 5.20 4.08
CA GLN A 16 -48.79 5.62 2.95
C GLN A 16 -49.84 4.54 2.67
N PHE A 17 -51.10 4.96 2.56
CA PHE A 17 -52.20 4.08 2.19
C PHE A 17 -52.10 3.67 0.71
N ILE A 18 -52.19 2.36 0.43
CA ILE A 18 -52.22 1.84 -0.95
C ILE A 18 -53.65 1.45 -1.31
N LYS A 19 -54.22 0.47 -0.61
CA LYS A 19 -55.58 -0.04 -0.90
C LYS A 19 -56.22 -0.75 0.29
N GLU A 20 -57.55 -0.82 0.30
CA GLU A 20 -58.28 -1.72 1.19
C GLU A 20 -58.10 -3.18 0.75
N LEU A 21 -58.10 -4.11 1.71
CA LEU A 21 -58.06 -5.54 1.46
C LEU A 21 -59.44 -6.15 1.74
N GLU A 22 -59.77 -7.24 1.04
CA GLU A 22 -61.04 -7.95 1.22
C GLU A 22 -61.30 -8.29 2.70
N PRO A 23 -62.55 -8.16 3.18
CA PRO A 23 -62.87 -8.26 4.59
C PRO A 23 -62.64 -9.68 5.13
N SER A 24 -61.63 -9.83 6.01
CA SER A 24 -61.50 -11.01 6.88
C SER A 24 -62.34 -10.81 8.14
N ASN A 25 -63.18 -11.79 8.47
CA ASN A 25 -64.32 -11.84 9.42
C ASN A 25 -64.17 -11.28 10.86
N LYS A 26 -63.54 -10.12 11.09
CA LYS A 26 -63.63 -9.32 12.35
C LYS A 26 -62.87 -7.99 12.32
N THR A 27 -61.93 -7.76 11.39
CA THR A 27 -61.12 -6.51 11.35
C THR A 27 -60.89 -6.00 9.92
N ARG A 28 -61.12 -4.70 9.69
CA ARG A 28 -60.79 -4.04 8.41
C ARG A 28 -59.28 -3.94 8.25
N ARG A 29 -58.76 -4.48 7.15
CA ARG A 29 -57.32 -4.50 6.83
C ARG A 29 -57.04 -3.71 5.57
N ILE A 30 -55.83 -3.17 5.50
CA ILE A 30 -55.33 -2.37 4.38
C ILE A 30 -53.93 -2.83 4.01
N LEU A 31 -53.55 -2.56 2.77
CA LEU A 31 -52.17 -2.58 2.32
C LEU A 31 -51.59 -1.17 2.46
N ALA A 32 -50.46 -1.05 3.15
CA ALA A 32 -49.79 0.23 3.37
C ALA A 32 -48.28 0.12 3.14
N LEU A 33 -47.68 1.17 2.57
CA LEU A 33 -46.22 1.29 2.38
C LEU A 33 -45.59 1.91 3.62
N CYS A 34 -44.55 1.27 4.17
CA CYS A 34 -43.72 1.85 5.21
C CYS A 34 -42.67 2.77 4.57
N LEU A 35 -42.77 4.08 4.79
CA LEU A 35 -41.88 5.08 4.19
C LEU A 35 -40.43 5.03 4.71
N LEU A 36 -40.16 4.26 5.79
CA LEU A 36 -38.80 4.10 6.32
C LEU A 36 -38.03 2.92 5.71
N CYS A 37 -38.71 1.87 5.26
CA CYS A 37 -38.04 0.72 4.64
C CYS A 37 -38.57 0.40 3.23
N ASN A 38 -39.49 1.21 2.71
CA ASN A 38 -40.10 1.08 1.40
C ASN A 38 -40.68 -0.31 1.11
N ARG A 39 -41.26 -0.95 2.14
CA ARG A 39 -41.92 -2.26 2.05
C ARG A 39 -43.41 -2.15 2.33
N GLU A 40 -44.18 -2.99 1.65
CA GLU A 40 -45.63 -3.09 1.84
C GLU A 40 -45.98 -4.00 3.02
N TYR A 41 -46.99 -3.61 3.77
CA TYR A 41 -47.48 -4.35 4.93
C TYR A 41 -48.99 -4.45 4.93
N ASN A 42 -49.47 -5.65 5.26
CA ASN A 42 -50.87 -5.88 5.58
C ASN A 42 -51.13 -5.51 7.05
N ILE A 43 -51.78 -4.37 7.30
CA ILE A 43 -52.04 -3.84 8.66
C ILE A 43 -53.53 -3.59 8.89
N SER A 44 -53.96 -3.48 10.15
CA SER A 44 -55.34 -3.09 10.47
C SER A 44 -55.55 -1.59 10.23
N LEU A 45 -56.75 -1.21 9.77
CA LEU A 45 -57.11 0.20 9.56
C LEU A 45 -57.00 1.02 10.86
N GLY A 46 -57.32 0.41 12.01
CA GLY A 46 -57.14 1.02 13.32
C GLY A 46 -55.66 1.32 13.63
N SER A 47 -54.74 0.46 13.22
CA SER A 47 -53.30 0.69 13.40
C SER A 47 -52.78 1.84 12.54
N PHE A 48 -53.26 1.93 11.29
CA PHE A 48 -52.93 3.04 10.38
C PHE A 48 -53.43 4.40 10.91
N ARG A 49 -54.61 4.42 11.53
CA ARG A 49 -55.22 5.65 12.07
C ARG A 49 -54.76 6.01 13.48
N SER A 50 -54.15 5.09 14.22
CA SER A 50 -53.85 5.27 15.64
C SER A 50 -52.81 6.38 15.86
N LYS A 51 -53.18 7.33 16.74
CA LYS A 51 -52.27 8.36 17.23
C LYS A 51 -51.19 7.77 18.17
N TYR A 52 -51.47 6.65 18.81
CA TYR A 52 -50.63 6.03 19.86
C TYR A 52 -49.81 4.82 19.38
N ASN A 53 -50.18 4.17 18.27
CA ASN A 53 -49.41 3.06 17.73
C ASN A 53 -48.13 3.53 17.04
N SER A 54 -47.18 2.60 16.99
CA SER A 54 -45.80 2.74 16.54
C SER A 54 -45.67 3.52 15.21
N PHE A 55 -44.67 4.42 15.13
CA PHE A 55 -44.48 5.36 14.01
C PHE A 55 -44.31 4.71 12.62
N CYS A 56 -44.08 3.40 12.54
CA CYS A 56 -43.89 2.61 11.32
C CYS A 56 -44.08 1.09 11.60
N CYS A 57 -43.59 0.20 10.72
CA CYS A 57 -43.70 -1.26 10.87
C CYS A 57 -42.89 -1.80 12.06
N LYS A 58 -43.30 -2.95 12.62
CA LYS A 58 -42.63 -3.57 13.80
C LYS A 58 -41.12 -3.78 13.60
N SER A 59 -40.69 -4.11 12.38
CA SER A 59 -39.28 -4.29 12.04
C SER A 59 -38.49 -2.97 12.13
N CYS A 60 -39.09 -1.85 11.72
CA CYS A 60 -38.48 -0.53 11.85
C CYS A 60 -38.61 0.03 13.28
N CYS A 61 -39.69 -0.27 14.01
CA CYS A 61 -39.89 0.20 15.39
C CYS A 61 -39.05 -0.53 16.45
N LYS A 62 -38.59 -1.76 16.18
CA LYS A 62 -37.63 -2.46 17.06
C LYS A 62 -36.23 -1.85 17.00
N VAL A 63 -35.92 -1.10 15.94
CA VAL A 63 -34.62 -0.48 15.68
C VAL A 63 -34.78 1.03 15.84
N ASN A 64 -34.99 1.49 17.07
CA ASN A 64 -35.11 2.92 17.34
C ASN A 64 -33.85 3.67 16.87
N LYS A 65 -34.08 4.72 16.06
CA LYS A 65 -33.14 5.69 15.46
C LYS A 65 -32.43 5.25 14.18
N ILE A 66 -33.16 5.22 13.07
CA ILE A 66 -32.53 5.37 11.75
C ILE A 66 -33.06 6.67 11.15
N ASN A 67 -32.33 7.77 11.32
CA ASN A 67 -32.51 8.93 10.44
C ASN A 67 -32.30 8.41 9.01
N PRO A 68 -33.26 8.61 8.08
CA PRO A 68 -33.07 8.25 6.69
C PRO A 68 -31.84 8.99 6.14
N ILE A 69 -31.07 8.31 5.27
CA ILE A 69 -29.98 8.97 4.55
C ILE A 69 -30.63 9.65 3.34
N ASN A 70 -30.42 10.95 3.22
CA ASN A 70 -30.90 11.76 2.11
C ASN A 70 -29.75 12.12 1.17
N ILE A 71 -30.10 12.53 -0.05
CA ILE A 71 -29.15 13.17 -0.97
C ILE A 71 -28.62 14.45 -0.30
N ASN A 72 -27.34 14.72 -0.49
CA ASN A 72 -26.53 15.77 0.16
C ASN A 72 -26.16 15.53 1.64
N ASP A 73 -26.56 14.40 2.24
CA ASP A 73 -26.02 14.05 3.56
C ASP A 73 -24.51 13.79 3.47
N VAL A 74 -23.78 14.24 4.49
CA VAL A 74 -22.32 14.13 4.57
C VAL A 74 -21.90 13.16 5.67
N PHE A 75 -21.04 12.20 5.31
CA PHE A 75 -20.47 11.18 6.20
C PHE A 75 -18.94 11.17 6.09
N GLY A 76 -18.28 11.84 7.02
CA GLY A 76 -16.84 12.08 6.90
C GLY A 76 -16.56 12.93 5.65
N ARG A 77 -15.78 12.40 4.70
CA ARG A 77 -15.46 13.04 3.43
C ARG A 77 -16.42 12.67 2.29
N LEU A 78 -17.47 11.91 2.58
CA LEU A 78 -18.41 11.38 1.57
C LEU A 78 -19.70 12.19 1.58
N THR A 79 -20.06 12.80 0.45
CA THR A 79 -21.35 13.45 0.23
C THR A 79 -22.23 12.54 -0.61
N VAL A 80 -23.43 12.21 -0.13
CA VAL A 80 -24.37 11.36 -0.87
C VAL A 80 -24.93 12.13 -2.06
N ILE A 81 -24.78 11.59 -3.26
CA ILE A 81 -25.28 12.22 -4.50
C ILE A 81 -26.41 11.43 -5.15
N ASP A 82 -26.49 10.11 -4.91
CA ASP A 82 -27.55 9.26 -5.45
C ASP A 82 -27.71 7.96 -4.62
N SER A 83 -28.74 7.15 -4.88
CA SER A 83 -28.92 5.83 -4.28
C SER A 83 -29.61 4.85 -5.22
N TYR A 84 -29.26 3.56 -5.12
CA TYR A 84 -29.88 2.49 -5.88
C TYR A 84 -30.04 1.21 -5.06
N LEU A 85 -30.99 0.35 -5.48
CA LEU A 85 -31.23 -0.94 -4.85
C LEU A 85 -30.48 -2.05 -5.62
N LYS A 86 -29.70 -2.86 -4.91
CA LYS A 86 -29.05 -4.07 -5.45
C LYS A 86 -29.06 -5.17 -4.39
N ASP A 87 -29.43 -6.39 -4.76
CA ASP A 87 -29.47 -7.56 -3.86
C ASP A 87 -30.22 -7.30 -2.55
N SER A 88 -31.37 -6.63 -2.63
CA SER A 88 -32.19 -6.21 -1.48
C SER A 88 -31.49 -5.26 -0.49
N LYS A 89 -30.41 -4.59 -0.91
CA LYS A 89 -29.68 -3.59 -0.12
C LYS A 89 -29.66 -2.26 -0.86
N THR A 90 -29.81 -1.16 -0.11
CA THR A 90 -29.65 0.19 -0.64
C THR A 90 -28.17 0.58 -0.62
N TYR A 91 -27.66 0.92 -1.80
CA TYR A 91 -26.35 1.50 -2.00
C TYR A 91 -26.51 3.00 -2.22
N PHE A 92 -25.61 3.78 -1.65
CA PHE A 92 -25.51 5.22 -1.80
C PHE A 92 -24.28 5.53 -2.62
N VAL A 93 -24.49 6.22 -3.73
CA VAL A 93 -23.42 6.79 -4.54
C VAL A 93 -22.96 8.05 -3.83
N CYS A 94 -21.68 8.12 -3.50
CA CYS A 94 -21.10 9.22 -2.75
C CYS A 94 -19.96 9.85 -3.53
N GLN A 95 -19.95 11.19 -3.59
CA GLN A 95 -18.79 11.95 -4.03
C GLN A 95 -17.89 12.21 -2.82
N CYS A 96 -16.63 11.79 -2.93
CA CYS A 96 -15.64 12.07 -1.91
C CYS A 96 -14.99 13.44 -2.13
N GLU A 97 -14.54 14.10 -1.06
CA GLU A 97 -13.71 15.31 -1.14
C GLU A 97 -12.44 15.11 -1.99
N CYS A 98 -11.99 13.86 -2.14
CA CYS A 98 -10.88 13.46 -3.03
C CYS A 98 -11.20 13.60 -4.53
N GLY A 99 -12.46 13.88 -4.89
CA GLY A 99 -12.98 13.94 -6.26
C GLY A 99 -13.53 12.59 -6.77
N ASN A 100 -13.15 11.47 -6.18
CA ASN A 100 -13.62 10.15 -6.62
C ASN A 100 -15.04 9.84 -6.15
N ILE A 101 -15.76 9.08 -6.96
CA ILE A 101 -17.06 8.51 -6.63
C ILE A 101 -16.88 7.12 -6.01
N THR A 102 -17.65 6.81 -4.97
CA THR A 102 -17.68 5.49 -4.35
C THR A 102 -19.10 5.08 -3.97
N ASN A 103 -19.36 3.77 -3.95
CA ASN A 103 -20.63 3.22 -3.50
C ASN A 103 -20.50 2.70 -2.07
N SER A 104 -21.40 3.10 -1.18
CA SER A 104 -21.41 2.68 0.22
C SER A 104 -22.80 2.23 0.65
N ILE A 105 -22.86 1.27 1.56
CA ILE A 105 -24.14 0.80 2.10
C ILE A 105 -24.54 1.73 3.25
N GLY A 106 -25.84 1.98 3.44
CA GLY A 106 -26.29 2.92 4.47
C GLY A 106 -25.81 2.59 5.90
N PHE A 107 -25.61 1.30 6.20
CA PHE A 107 -25.03 0.87 7.47
C PHE A 107 -23.59 1.35 7.67
N THR A 108 -22.74 1.26 6.64
CA THR A 108 -21.31 1.62 6.72
C THR A 108 -21.10 3.13 6.80
N LEU A 109 -22.02 3.92 6.24
CA LEU A 109 -22.04 5.37 6.39
C LEU A 109 -22.40 5.77 7.82
N LYS A 110 -23.45 5.17 8.39
CA LYS A 110 -23.95 5.50 9.73
C LYS A 110 -23.03 5.06 10.87
N ASN A 111 -22.46 3.86 10.76
CA ASN A 111 -21.54 3.36 11.79
C ASN A 111 -20.13 3.99 11.65
N GLY A 112 -19.90 4.78 10.59
CA GLY A 112 -18.63 5.44 10.33
C GLY A 112 -17.51 4.51 9.86
N THR A 113 -17.78 3.31 9.33
CA THR A 113 -16.72 2.52 8.69
C THR A 113 -16.36 3.05 7.32
N ALA A 114 -17.34 3.59 6.58
CA ALA A 114 -17.13 4.30 5.32
C ALA A 114 -17.07 5.81 5.58
N LYS A 115 -15.87 6.39 5.55
CA LYS A 115 -15.62 7.84 5.76
C LYS A 115 -14.98 8.54 4.56
N SER A 116 -14.55 7.79 3.54
CA SER A 116 -13.88 8.32 2.34
C SER A 116 -13.91 7.30 1.21
N CYS A 117 -13.47 7.72 0.01
CA CYS A 117 -13.20 6.87 -1.16
C CYS A 117 -12.06 5.83 -0.93
N GLY A 118 -11.42 5.82 0.24
CA GLY A 118 -10.19 5.08 0.53
C GLY A 118 -8.96 5.99 0.63
N CYS A 119 -9.04 7.22 0.13
CA CYS A 119 -7.95 8.20 0.17
C CYS A 119 -7.45 8.46 1.60
N LEU A 120 -8.35 8.52 2.58
CA LEU A 120 -7.98 8.75 3.98
C LEU A 120 -7.07 7.63 4.51
N SER A 121 -7.33 6.38 4.12
CA SER A 121 -6.47 5.25 4.50
C SER A 121 -5.12 5.32 3.81
N ALA A 122 -5.10 5.69 2.52
CA ALA A 122 -3.87 5.85 1.74
C ALA A 122 -2.98 6.98 2.32
N GLU A 123 -3.57 8.13 2.66
CA GLU A 123 -2.90 9.27 3.32
C GLU A 123 -2.26 8.84 4.63
N ASN A 124 -3.03 8.18 5.51
CA ASN A 124 -2.54 7.68 6.79
C ASN A 124 -1.42 6.65 6.62
N SER A 125 -1.52 5.77 5.62
CA SER A 125 -0.50 4.75 5.34
C SER A 125 0.79 5.39 4.83
N SER A 126 0.68 6.37 3.93
CA SER A 126 1.82 7.15 3.43
C SER A 126 2.51 7.92 4.56
N ALA A 127 1.75 8.59 5.42
CA ALA A 127 2.29 9.30 6.58
C ALA A 127 3.02 8.36 7.55
N ARG A 128 2.48 7.18 7.82
CA ARG A 128 3.13 6.15 8.65
C ARG A 128 4.43 5.66 8.02
N TRP A 129 4.46 5.42 6.71
CA TRP A 129 5.64 4.95 6.01
C TRP A 129 6.79 5.97 6.01
N LYS A 130 6.47 7.26 5.84
CA LYS A 130 7.44 8.36 5.93
C LYS A 130 8.15 8.43 7.29
N ASN A 131 7.50 7.98 8.37
CA ASN A 131 8.08 7.97 9.71
C ASN A 131 8.82 6.66 10.05
N ARG A 132 8.91 5.72 9.10
CA ARG A 132 9.59 4.42 9.27
C ARG A 132 10.71 4.19 8.26
N THR A 133 11.10 5.21 7.51
CA THR A 133 12.14 5.15 6.48
C THR A 133 13.23 6.17 6.75
N GLY A 134 14.40 5.95 6.16
CA GLY A 134 15.55 6.84 6.34
C GLY A 134 16.04 6.88 7.79
N ASP A 135 16.59 8.03 8.15
CA ASP A 135 17.09 8.40 9.48
C ASP A 135 16.06 8.29 10.60
N LYS A 136 14.77 8.33 10.27
CA LYS A 136 13.66 8.16 11.24
C LYS A 136 13.45 6.72 11.69
N ASN A 137 14.03 5.73 11.01
CA ASN A 137 13.93 4.33 11.41
C ASN A 137 15.03 3.99 12.44
N HIS A 138 14.67 3.40 13.59
CA HIS A 138 15.64 2.98 14.61
C HIS A 138 16.68 1.94 14.12
N MET A 139 16.40 1.25 13.01
CA MET A 139 17.34 0.34 12.35
C MET A 139 18.25 1.05 11.33
N TRP A 140 18.12 2.37 11.16
CA TRP A 140 18.92 3.14 10.23
C TRP A 140 20.38 3.23 10.67
N ARG A 141 21.28 2.70 9.83
CA ARG A 141 22.74 2.72 10.04
C ARG A 141 23.44 3.64 9.06
N GLY A 142 22.98 4.89 8.94
CA GLY A 142 23.66 5.92 8.12
C GLY A 142 23.46 5.81 6.59
N GLY A 143 22.56 4.94 6.13
CA GLY A 143 22.16 4.85 4.72
C GLY A 143 23.00 3.90 3.86
N ILE A 144 22.47 2.70 3.64
CA ILE A 144 23.09 1.64 2.81
C ILE A 144 22.72 1.83 1.32
N ALA A 145 21.73 2.67 1.00
CA ALA A 145 21.22 2.81 -0.37
C ALA A 145 22.28 3.24 -1.39
N LYS A 146 23.17 4.18 -1.03
CA LYS A 146 24.30 4.57 -1.91
C LYS A 146 25.26 3.40 -2.10
N TYR A 147 25.62 2.73 -1.00
CA TYR A 147 26.52 1.57 -0.99
C TYR A 147 26.00 0.42 -1.88
N ASP A 148 24.70 0.13 -1.85
CA ASP A 148 24.08 -0.89 -2.70
C ASP A 148 23.96 -0.45 -4.16
N SER A 149 23.71 0.85 -4.41
CA SER A 149 23.71 1.39 -5.77
C SER A 149 25.09 1.33 -6.41
N ASP A 150 26.16 1.65 -5.66
CA ASP A 150 27.54 1.57 -6.12
C ASP A 150 27.90 0.11 -6.46
N ARG A 151 27.49 -0.85 -5.62
CA ARG A 151 27.67 -2.29 -5.93
C ARG A 151 26.94 -2.73 -7.18
N ALA A 152 25.71 -2.25 -7.36
CA ALA A 152 24.93 -2.56 -8.56
C ALA A 152 25.62 -2.01 -9.82
N LYS A 153 26.14 -0.78 -9.77
CA LYS A 153 26.93 -0.20 -10.87
C LYS A 153 28.18 -1.03 -11.16
N VAL A 154 29.00 -1.36 -10.16
CA VAL A 154 30.20 -2.18 -10.38
C VAL A 154 29.84 -3.51 -11.02
N ARG A 155 28.82 -4.20 -10.51
CA ARG A 155 28.37 -5.49 -11.06
C ARG A 155 27.93 -5.39 -12.52
N LEU A 156 27.20 -4.32 -12.88
CA LEU A 156 26.57 -4.20 -14.19
C LEU A 156 27.47 -3.54 -15.24
N GLN A 157 28.32 -2.60 -14.84
CA GLN A 157 29.11 -1.77 -15.74
C GLN A 157 30.59 -2.14 -15.71
N ILE A 158 31.17 -2.33 -14.53
CA ILE A 158 32.62 -2.55 -14.37
C ILE A 158 32.98 -4.02 -14.55
N ASN A 159 32.28 -4.94 -13.90
CA ASN A 159 32.63 -6.37 -13.97
C ASN A 159 32.78 -6.87 -15.41
N PRO A 160 31.83 -6.64 -16.35
CA PRO A 160 32.00 -7.10 -17.74
C PRO A 160 33.28 -6.60 -18.41
N LEU A 161 33.68 -5.35 -18.13
CA LEU A 161 34.91 -4.75 -18.64
C LEU A 161 36.13 -5.49 -18.08
N ILE A 162 36.15 -5.78 -16.77
CA ILE A 162 37.24 -6.54 -16.14
C ILE A 162 37.34 -7.96 -16.72
N TYR A 163 36.22 -8.67 -16.89
CA TYR A 163 36.23 -10.00 -17.51
C TYR A 163 36.80 -9.98 -18.93
N SER A 164 36.49 -8.93 -19.72
CA SER A 164 37.02 -8.76 -21.07
C SER A 164 38.50 -8.37 -21.06
N ARG A 165 38.88 -7.39 -20.24
CA ARG A 165 40.24 -6.87 -20.09
C ARG A 165 41.22 -7.96 -19.68
N ASP A 166 40.79 -8.80 -18.74
CA ASP A 166 41.61 -9.87 -18.15
C ASP A 166 41.45 -11.19 -18.92
N ASN A 167 40.79 -11.17 -20.08
CA ASN A 167 40.58 -12.33 -20.97
C ASN A 167 40.05 -13.57 -20.24
N LYS A 168 39.14 -13.38 -19.28
CA LYS A 168 38.62 -14.41 -18.37
C LYS A 168 39.72 -15.31 -17.79
N GLN A 169 40.85 -14.72 -17.43
CA GLN A 169 42.01 -15.41 -16.87
C GLN A 169 42.33 -14.82 -15.50
N CYS A 170 42.58 -15.69 -14.52
CA CYS A 170 43.07 -15.25 -13.21
C CYS A 170 44.39 -14.52 -13.38
N GLN A 171 44.46 -13.27 -12.92
CA GLN A 171 45.65 -12.41 -13.07
C GLN A 171 46.82 -12.80 -12.16
N VAL A 172 46.62 -13.79 -11.28
CA VAL A 172 47.65 -14.31 -10.38
C VAL A 172 48.17 -15.66 -10.86
N CYS A 173 47.28 -16.66 -10.98
CA CYS A 173 47.69 -18.04 -11.29
C CYS A 173 47.49 -18.41 -12.77
N ASN A 174 47.04 -17.48 -13.62
CA ASN A 174 46.82 -17.68 -15.05
C ASN A 174 45.78 -18.76 -15.42
N ASN A 175 44.98 -19.25 -14.46
CA ASN A 175 43.92 -20.22 -14.72
C ASN A 175 42.79 -19.60 -15.56
N LYS A 176 42.28 -20.34 -16.56
CA LYS A 176 41.21 -19.93 -17.49
C LYS A 176 39.91 -20.76 -17.41
N THR A 177 39.88 -21.81 -16.60
CA THR A 177 38.82 -22.84 -16.64
C THR A 177 37.96 -22.91 -15.39
N CYS A 178 38.16 -22.00 -14.43
CA CYS A 178 37.48 -21.98 -13.15
C CYS A 178 36.45 -20.85 -13.05
N ASN A 179 35.73 -20.81 -11.92
CA ASN A 179 34.93 -19.64 -11.58
C ASN A 179 35.85 -18.47 -11.20
N PHE A 180 35.42 -17.26 -11.58
CA PHE A 180 36.17 -16.03 -11.33
C PHE A 180 35.34 -15.05 -10.51
N ASN A 181 36.04 -14.23 -9.74
CA ASN A 181 35.48 -13.09 -9.02
C ASN A 181 36.30 -11.85 -9.35
N VAL A 182 35.61 -10.73 -9.55
CA VAL A 182 36.24 -9.42 -9.63
C VAL A 182 36.46 -8.94 -8.20
N HIS A 183 37.73 -8.80 -7.83
CA HIS A 183 38.15 -8.40 -6.49
C HIS A 183 38.55 -6.93 -6.47
N HIS A 184 38.05 -6.16 -5.51
CA HIS A 184 38.53 -4.80 -5.24
C HIS A 184 39.84 -4.86 -4.45
N ILE A 185 40.90 -4.27 -5.03
CA ILE A 185 42.25 -4.24 -4.47
C ILE A 185 42.29 -3.39 -3.20
N TYR A 186 41.85 -2.14 -3.29
CA TYR A 186 41.45 -1.33 -2.14
C TYR A 186 40.00 -1.63 -1.81
N ASP A 187 39.72 -1.99 -0.56
CA ASP A 187 38.43 -2.56 -0.21
C ASP A 187 37.24 -1.61 -0.47
N PHE A 188 36.12 -2.19 -0.86
CA PHE A 188 34.94 -1.47 -1.27
C PHE A 188 34.30 -0.64 -0.12
N ALA A 189 34.51 -1.03 1.14
CA ALA A 189 33.87 -0.36 2.27
C ALA A 189 34.57 0.96 2.62
N ASN A 190 35.90 0.94 2.67
CA ASN A 190 36.72 2.05 3.18
C ASN A 190 37.16 3.04 2.09
N TYR A 191 37.25 2.61 0.83
CA TYR A 191 37.75 3.44 -0.27
C TYR A 191 36.63 3.75 -1.27
N ILE A 192 35.73 4.65 -0.87
CA ILE A 192 34.48 4.97 -1.60
C ILE A 192 34.77 5.52 -3.00
N GLU A 193 35.78 6.37 -3.09
CA GLU A 193 36.22 7.07 -4.29
C GLU A 193 36.79 6.11 -5.34
N LEU A 194 37.27 4.93 -4.92
CA LEU A 194 37.94 3.96 -5.79
C LEU A 194 37.01 2.82 -6.26
N ARG A 195 35.74 2.80 -5.83
CA ARG A 195 34.80 1.68 -6.05
C ARG A 195 34.54 1.36 -7.52
N GLU A 196 34.44 2.41 -8.33
CA GLU A 196 34.04 2.33 -9.74
C GLU A 196 35.25 2.29 -10.69
N LEU A 197 36.48 2.34 -10.16
CA LEU A 197 37.70 2.33 -10.97
C LEU A 197 38.05 0.92 -11.44
N GLU A 198 38.23 0.75 -12.75
CA GLU A 198 38.68 -0.52 -13.32
C GLU A 198 40.06 -0.94 -12.80
N CYS A 199 40.97 0.02 -12.62
CA CYS A 199 42.31 -0.24 -12.11
C CYS A 199 42.29 -0.73 -10.65
N ASN A 200 41.24 -0.45 -9.88
CA ASN A 200 41.06 -0.97 -8.52
C ASN A 200 40.46 -2.40 -8.51
N CYS A 201 40.18 -2.98 -9.67
CA CYS A 201 39.58 -4.30 -9.80
C CYS A 201 40.55 -5.29 -10.45
N ILE A 202 40.66 -6.49 -9.90
CA ILE A 202 41.47 -7.59 -10.44
C ILE A 202 40.64 -8.87 -10.58
N LEU A 203 40.72 -9.56 -11.73
CA LEU A 203 40.05 -10.84 -11.91
C LEU A 203 40.85 -11.97 -11.26
N LEU A 204 40.28 -12.61 -10.24
CA LEU A 204 40.86 -13.74 -9.53
C LEU A 204 40.02 -14.99 -9.72
N CYS A 205 40.66 -16.16 -9.83
CA CYS A 205 39.93 -17.41 -9.68
C CYS A 205 39.40 -17.55 -8.26
N GLU A 206 38.34 -18.34 -8.08
CA GLU A 206 37.73 -18.59 -6.77
C GLU A 206 38.75 -19.04 -5.71
N ASN A 207 39.74 -19.86 -6.10
CA ASN A 207 40.78 -20.29 -5.16
C ASN A 207 41.67 -19.13 -4.71
N CYS A 208 42.27 -18.37 -5.63
CA CYS A 208 43.10 -17.20 -5.28
C CYS A 208 42.29 -16.18 -4.47
N HIS A 209 41.05 -15.88 -4.89
CA HIS A 209 40.18 -14.95 -4.20
C HIS A 209 39.94 -15.35 -2.73
N ARG A 210 39.62 -16.63 -2.51
CA ARG A 210 39.36 -17.17 -1.17
C ARG A 210 40.63 -17.21 -0.31
N GLU A 211 41.77 -17.63 -0.87
CA GLU A 211 43.03 -17.66 -0.12
C GLU A 211 43.45 -16.26 0.35
N PHE A 212 43.30 -15.23 -0.49
CA PHE A 212 43.58 -13.86 -0.08
C PHE A 212 42.66 -13.39 1.05
N HIS A 213 41.36 -13.63 0.92
CA HIS A 213 40.37 -13.24 1.92
C HIS A 213 40.51 -14.00 3.25
N LYS A 214 40.97 -15.25 3.24
CA LYS A 214 41.29 -15.98 4.48
C LYS A 214 42.33 -15.26 5.32
N VAL A 215 43.26 -14.54 4.69
CA VAL A 215 44.37 -13.87 5.37
C VAL A 215 44.03 -12.43 5.76
N TYR A 216 43.44 -11.63 4.86
CA TYR A 216 43.31 -10.17 5.07
C TYR A 216 41.92 -9.67 5.46
N LEU A 217 40.83 -10.34 5.06
CA LEU A 217 39.48 -9.85 5.40
C LEU A 217 39.02 -9.94 6.87
N PRO A 218 39.57 -10.79 7.75
CA PRO A 218 39.08 -10.82 9.13
C PRO A 218 39.64 -9.71 10.02
N TYR A 219 40.71 -8.99 9.62
CA TYR A 219 41.47 -8.13 10.54
C TYR A 219 41.96 -6.79 9.95
N GLU A 220 42.10 -6.63 8.63
CA GLU A 220 42.69 -5.42 8.01
C GLU A 220 41.98 -5.01 6.71
N THR A 221 42.15 -3.75 6.31
CA THR A 221 41.66 -3.24 5.04
C THR A 221 42.50 -3.78 3.89
N ASN A 222 41.87 -4.22 2.79
CA ASN A 222 42.62 -4.65 1.61
C ASN A 222 43.32 -3.44 0.97
N THR A 223 44.58 -3.61 0.59
CA THR A 223 45.37 -2.61 -0.11
C THR A 223 46.15 -3.26 -1.26
N LEU A 224 46.64 -2.43 -2.18
CA LEU A 224 47.53 -2.88 -3.25
C LEU A 224 48.77 -3.60 -2.69
N GLN A 225 49.34 -3.08 -1.61
CA GLN A 225 50.53 -3.68 -0.99
C GLN A 225 50.23 -5.06 -0.42
N ASN A 226 49.09 -5.25 0.24
CA ASN A 226 48.70 -6.56 0.79
C ASN A 226 48.53 -7.60 -0.33
N LEU A 227 47.88 -7.22 -1.43
CA LEU A 227 47.65 -8.12 -2.57
C LEU A 227 48.97 -8.52 -3.26
N GLU A 228 49.83 -7.54 -3.58
CA GLU A 228 51.11 -7.78 -4.26
C GLU A 228 52.06 -8.61 -3.39
N SER A 229 52.14 -8.29 -2.09
CA SER A 229 52.96 -9.06 -1.13
C SER A 229 52.45 -10.50 -0.99
N PHE A 230 51.14 -10.70 -0.89
CA PHE A 230 50.56 -12.03 -0.68
C PHE A 230 50.81 -12.99 -1.85
N PHE A 231 50.64 -12.50 -3.08
CA PHE A 231 50.82 -13.30 -4.28
C PHE A 231 52.22 -13.18 -4.90
N ASN A 232 53.10 -12.38 -4.30
CA ASN A 232 54.45 -12.10 -4.77
C ASN A 232 54.51 -11.72 -6.26
N PHE A 233 53.72 -10.71 -6.64
CA PHE A 233 53.67 -10.21 -8.02
C PHE A 233 53.52 -8.69 -8.04
N LYS A 234 53.76 -8.09 -9.21
CA LYS A 234 53.50 -6.67 -9.45
C LYS A 234 52.23 -6.50 -10.27
N TYR A 235 51.27 -5.74 -9.76
CA TYR A 235 49.99 -5.56 -10.43
C TYR A 235 50.13 -4.67 -11.66
N LYS A 236 49.54 -5.11 -12.78
CA LYS A 236 49.71 -4.49 -14.10
C LYS A 236 49.24 -3.02 -14.15
N TYR A 237 48.16 -2.68 -13.45
CA TYR A 237 47.56 -1.34 -13.44
C TYR A 237 47.93 -0.54 -12.17
N ARG A 238 49.05 -0.90 -11.51
CA ARG A 238 49.54 -0.25 -10.28
C ARG A 238 49.67 1.26 -10.41
N GLU A 239 50.35 1.74 -11.46
CA GLU A 239 50.63 3.17 -11.61
C GLU A 239 49.35 4.00 -11.75
N GLU A 240 48.38 3.49 -12.50
CA GLU A 240 47.06 4.11 -12.66
C GLU A 240 46.28 4.11 -11.34
N LEU A 241 46.29 2.99 -10.62
CA LEU A 241 45.62 2.87 -9.33
C LEU A 241 46.22 3.81 -8.28
N LEU A 242 47.55 3.88 -8.19
CA LEU A 242 48.24 4.77 -7.25
C LEU A 242 48.04 6.24 -7.60
N LYS A 243 48.04 6.58 -8.89
CA LYS A 243 47.71 7.94 -9.33
C LYS A 243 46.32 8.36 -8.86
N ASN A 244 45.30 7.51 -9.08
CA ASN A 244 43.93 7.80 -8.61
C ASN A 244 43.87 7.90 -7.08
N TYR A 245 44.54 6.98 -6.37
CA TYR A 245 44.61 7.02 -4.91
C TYR A 245 45.18 8.35 -4.40
N SER A 246 46.34 8.75 -4.93
CA SER A 246 46.99 10.03 -4.60
C SER A 246 46.12 11.24 -4.93
N GLU A 247 45.42 11.22 -6.07
CA GLU A 247 44.52 12.30 -6.49
C GLU A 247 43.33 12.47 -5.52
N TYR A 248 42.74 11.37 -5.03
CA TYR A 248 41.61 11.44 -4.10
C TYR A 248 42.01 11.74 -2.66
N TYR A 249 43.17 11.27 -2.20
CA TYR A 249 43.57 11.37 -0.79
C TYR A 249 44.73 12.34 -0.53
N GLY A 250 45.27 13.00 -1.55
CA GLY A 250 46.24 14.10 -1.41
C GLY A 250 47.61 13.68 -0.90
N ILE A 251 48.09 12.49 -1.29
CA ILE A 251 49.39 11.91 -0.90
C ILE A 251 50.34 11.87 -2.09
#